data_AF-A0A9E1TWG2-F1
#
_entry.id   AF-A0A9E1TWG2-F1
#
_cell.length_a   1.000
_cell.length_b   1.000
_cell.length_c   1.000
_cell.angle_alpha   90.00
_cell.angle_beta   90.00
_cell.angle_gamma   90.00
#
_symmetry.space_group_name_H-M   'P 1'
#
loop_
_entity.id
_entity.type
_entity.pdbx_description
1 polymer ?
#
loop_
_entity_poly.entity_id
_entity_poly.type
_entity_poly.pdbx_seq_one_letter_code
_entity_poly.pdbx_strand_id
1 'polypeptide(L)'
;AMVFNYPETVTIMDEWIDHENMWIRRTAILHQLNFKDRTNPKRLFDYCKKRMNEPNFFIRKAIGWALRQYSYVDASAVIQFVKTYESELSTLSKSEALKVLKRKGKI
;
A
#
# COMPACT_ATOMS: atom_id res chain seq x y z
N ALA A 1 7.27 -14.10 5.79
CA ALA A 1 7.99 -13.37 4.72
C ALA A 1 9.38 -13.01 5.24
N MET A 2 10.42 -12.95 4.40
CA MET A 2 11.80 -12.72 4.85
C MET A 2 11.93 -11.46 5.73
N VAL A 3 11.36 -10.32 5.31
CA VAL A 3 11.37 -9.06 6.08
C VAL A 3 10.67 -9.18 7.45
N PHE A 4 9.71 -10.09 7.56
CA PHE A 4 9.05 -10.36 8.85
C PHE A 4 10.00 -11.05 9.84
N ASN A 5 10.87 -11.94 9.35
CA ASN A 5 11.79 -12.73 10.17
C ASN A 5 13.14 -12.02 10.40
N TYR A 6 13.46 -11.03 9.55
CA TYR A 6 14.73 -10.29 9.55
C TYR A 6 14.45 -8.78 9.48
N PRO A 7 14.09 -8.14 10.59
CA PRO A 7 13.71 -6.72 10.64
C PRO A 7 14.79 -5.77 10.12
N GLU A 8 16.06 -6.16 10.13
CA GLU A 8 17.18 -5.42 9.54
C GLU A 8 17.02 -5.22 8.03
N THR A 9 16.32 -6.12 7.35
CA THR A 9 16.05 -6.00 5.90
C THR A 9 14.96 -4.97 5.58
N VAL A 10 14.32 -4.39 6.59
CA VAL A 10 13.29 -3.36 6.37
C VAL A 10 13.91 -2.10 5.74
N THR A 11 15.17 -1.77 6.06
CA THR A 11 15.86 -0.59 5.49
C THR A 11 16.05 -0.72 3.98
N ILE A 12 16.24 -1.94 3.49
CA ILE A 12 16.30 -2.26 2.05
C ILE A 12 14.98 -1.85 1.37
N MET A 13 13.84 -2.04 2.03
CA MET A 13 12.54 -1.60 1.47
C MET A 13 12.43 -0.07 1.41
N ASP A 14 13.05 0.64 2.36
CA ASP A 14 13.09 2.10 2.40
C ASP A 14 13.95 2.67 1.25
N GLU A 15 14.98 1.93 0.82
CA GLU A 15 15.77 2.26 -0.37
C GLU A 15 15.02 1.87 -1.67
N TRP A 16 14.43 0.68 -1.68
CA TRP A 16 13.78 0.11 -2.87
C TRP A 16 12.57 0.88 -3.35
N ILE A 17 11.91 1.66 -2.49
CA ILE A 17 10.79 2.51 -2.89
C ILE A 17 11.19 3.61 -3.89
N ASP A 18 12.48 3.97 -3.95
CA ASP A 18 13.03 4.96 -4.88
C ASP A 18 13.83 4.37 -6.04
N HIS A 19 13.98 3.05 -6.07
CA HIS A 19 14.74 2.39 -7.12
C HIS A 19 14.17 2.67 -8.52
N GLU A 20 15.01 2.79 -9.54
CA GLU A 20 14.60 3.14 -10.92
C GLU A 20 13.70 2.07 -11.57
N ASN A 21 13.99 0.79 -11.31
CA ASN A 21 13.16 -0.33 -11.73
C ASN A 21 11.84 -0.42 -10.94
N MET A 22 10.72 -0.34 -11.65
CA MET A 22 9.38 -0.38 -11.05
C MET A 22 9.05 -1.69 -10.33
N TRP A 23 9.65 -2.82 -10.70
CA TRP A 23 9.42 -4.09 -10.00
C TRP A 23 10.02 -4.11 -8.60
N ILE A 24 11.13 -3.39 -8.41
CA ILE A 24 11.76 -3.23 -7.09
C ILE A 24 10.89 -2.32 -6.21
N ARG A 25 10.42 -1.18 -6.74
CA ARG A 25 9.45 -0.33 -6.04
C ARG A 25 8.17 -1.08 -5.68
N ARG A 26 7.64 -1.88 -6.61
CA ARG A 26 6.46 -2.73 -6.39
C ARG A 26 6.67 -3.68 -5.22
N THR A 27 7.85 -4.27 -5.12
CA THR A 27 8.21 -5.17 -4.03
C THR A 27 8.22 -4.43 -2.69
N ALA A 28 8.81 -3.23 -2.64
CA ALA A 28 8.77 -2.37 -1.45
C ALA A 28 7.33 -2.04 -1.03
N ILE A 29 6.41 -1.74 -1.96
CA ILE A 29 5.00 -1.49 -1.62
C ILE A 29 4.31 -2.73 -1.05
N LEU A 30 4.61 -3.92 -1.56
CA LEU A 30 3.90 -5.16 -1.23
C LEU A 30 4.54 -5.99 -0.12
N HIS A 31 5.70 -5.62 0.42
CA HIS A 31 6.43 -6.49 1.35
C HIS A 31 5.64 -6.83 2.63
N GLN A 32 4.74 -5.94 3.08
CA GLN A 32 3.92 -6.11 4.28
C GLN A 32 2.57 -6.80 4.04
N LEU A 33 2.28 -7.25 2.81
CA LEU A 33 0.94 -7.64 2.37
C LEU A 33 0.23 -8.65 3.29
N ASN A 34 0.99 -9.55 3.90
CA ASN A 34 0.49 -10.62 4.76
C ASN A 34 0.85 -10.44 6.26
N PHE A 35 1.24 -9.23 6.69
CA PHE A 35 1.70 -8.99 8.06
C PHE A 35 0.54 -8.86 9.05
N LYS A 36 -0.68 -8.60 8.58
CA LYS A 36 -1.90 -8.42 9.40
C LYS A 36 -1.65 -7.37 10.48
N ASP A 37 -1.94 -7.67 11.75
CA ASP A 37 -1.76 -6.77 12.90
C ASP A 37 -0.32 -6.33 13.14
N ARG A 38 0.65 -7.00 12.49
CA ARG A 38 2.08 -6.66 12.55
C ARG A 38 2.51 -5.73 11.41
N THR A 39 1.58 -5.26 10.57
CA THR A 39 1.87 -4.26 9.54
C THR A 39 2.31 -2.97 10.22
N ASN A 40 3.37 -2.34 9.74
CA ASN A 40 3.72 -0.98 10.09
C ASN A 40 2.88 -0.01 9.21
N PRO A 41 1.81 0.60 9.75
CA PRO A 41 0.92 1.46 8.96
C PRO A 41 1.62 2.71 8.46
N LYS A 42 2.51 3.31 9.26
CA LYS A 42 3.23 4.51 8.89
C LYS A 42 4.02 4.27 7.60
N ARG A 43 4.79 3.18 7.55
CA ARG A 43 5.57 2.80 6.36
C ARG A 43 4.69 2.50 5.16
N LEU A 44 3.61 1.76 5.36
CA LEU A 44 2.65 1.45 4.29
C LEU A 44 2.12 2.74 3.65
N PHE A 45 1.60 3.66 4.46
CA PHE A 45 1.03 4.91 3.97
C PHE A 45 2.09 5.83 3.36
N ASP A 46 3.29 5.89 3.94
CA ASP A 46 4.41 6.67 3.41
C ASP A 46 4.80 6.18 2.00
N TYR A 47 4.93 4.87 1.80
CA TYR A 47 5.25 4.29 0.49
C TYR A 47 4.13 4.54 -0.54
N CYS A 48 2.87 4.35 -0.13
CA CYS A 48 1.72 4.64 -0.99
C CYS A 48 1.70 6.10 -1.41
N LYS A 49 1.88 7.03 -0.46
CA LYS A 49 1.93 8.48 -0.73
C LYS A 49 3.09 8.84 -1.67
N LYS A 50 4.27 8.26 -1.45
CA LYS A 50 5.46 8.54 -2.27
C LYS A 50 5.29 8.14 -3.75
N ARG A 51 4.46 7.13 -4.02
CA ARG A 51 4.27 6.55 -5.37
C ARG A 51 2.87 6.75 -5.96
N MET A 52 1.96 7.46 -5.28
CA MET A 52 0.56 7.62 -5.71
C MET A 52 0.40 8.27 -7.10
N ASN A 53 1.33 9.16 -7.47
CA ASN A 53 1.34 9.86 -8.75
C ASN A 53 1.98 9.04 -9.89
N GLU A 54 2.51 7.85 -9.61
CA GLU A 54 3.16 7.04 -10.64
C GLU A 54 2.12 6.56 -11.68
N PRO A 55 2.34 6.77 -13.00
CA PRO A 55 1.38 6.40 -14.03
C PRO A 55 1.34 4.89 -14.29
N ASN A 56 2.36 4.15 -13.85
CA ASN A 56 2.49 2.73 -14.12
C ASN A 56 1.34 1.91 -13.51
N PHE A 57 0.70 1.10 -14.34
CA PHE A 57 -0.43 0.25 -13.96
C PHE A 57 -0.11 -0.69 -12.78
N PHE A 58 1.07 -1.32 -12.79
CA PHE A 58 1.44 -2.27 -11.75
C PHE A 58 1.66 -1.55 -10.41
N ILE A 59 2.29 -0.39 -10.39
CA ILE A 59 2.43 0.37 -9.13
C ILE A 59 1.08 0.82 -8.58
N ARG A 60 0.18 1.33 -9.43
CA ARG A 60 -1.19 1.69 -9.03
C ARG A 60 -1.96 0.51 -8.44
N LYS A 61 -1.83 -0.68 -9.04
CA LYS A 61 -2.39 -1.93 -8.51
C LYS A 61 -1.77 -2.34 -7.18
N ALA A 62 -0.45 -2.18 -7.03
CA ALA A 62 0.24 -2.53 -5.80
C ALA A 62 -0.22 -1.68 -4.61
N ILE A 63 -0.33 -0.36 -4.81
CA ILE A 63 -0.87 0.58 -3.83
C ILE A 63 -2.28 0.15 -3.40
N GLY A 64 -3.17 -0.08 -4.37
CA GLY A 64 -4.54 -0.49 -4.10
C GLY A 64 -4.61 -1.83 -3.34
N TRP A 65 -3.79 -2.80 -3.69
CA TRP A 65 -3.76 -4.10 -3.02
C TRP A 65 -3.21 -4.00 -1.59
N ALA A 66 -2.12 -3.26 -1.38
CA ALA A 66 -1.53 -3.06 -0.05
C ALA A 66 -2.53 -2.39 0.90
N LEU A 67 -3.18 -1.30 0.46
CA LEU A 67 -4.24 -0.63 1.21
C LEU A 67 -5.44 -1.55 1.47
N ARG A 68 -5.88 -2.30 0.45
CA ARG A 68 -6.98 -3.26 0.60
C ARG A 68 -6.67 -4.34 1.65
N GLN A 69 -5.44 -4.87 1.66
CA GLN A 69 -5.06 -5.86 2.68
C GLN A 69 -5.06 -5.23 4.09
N TYR A 70 -4.52 -4.03 4.23
CA TYR A 70 -4.53 -3.36 5.52
C TYR A 70 -5.93 -2.97 6.00
N SER A 71 -6.91 -2.80 5.08
CA SER A 71 -8.31 -2.51 5.46
C SER A 71 -9.00 -3.63 6.26
N TYR A 72 -8.46 -4.86 6.24
CA TYR A 72 -8.93 -5.94 7.11
C TYR A 72 -8.49 -5.77 8.57
N VAL A 73 -7.42 -5.01 8.80
CA VAL A 73 -6.89 -4.66 10.13
C VAL A 73 -7.49 -3.34 10.59
N ASP A 74 -7.37 -2.29 9.78
CA ASP A 74 -7.89 -0.96 10.08
C ASP A 74 -8.55 -0.34 8.84
N ALA A 75 -9.86 -0.54 8.72
CA ALA A 75 -10.66 0.00 7.64
C ALA A 75 -10.74 1.54 7.69
N SER A 76 -10.83 2.12 8.89
CA SER A 76 -11.01 3.56 9.08
C SER A 76 -9.77 4.33 8.60
N ALA A 77 -8.57 3.84 8.94
CA ALA A 77 -7.33 4.44 8.47
C ALA A 77 -7.21 4.41 6.93
N VAL A 78 -7.61 3.31 6.28
CA VAL A 78 -7.59 3.21 4.82
C VAL A 78 -8.60 4.15 4.16
N ILE A 79 -9.82 4.25 4.69
CA ILE A 79 -10.83 5.20 4.20
C ILE A 79 -10.29 6.63 4.33
N GLN A 80 -9.74 6.99 5.49
CA GLN A 80 -9.20 8.33 5.73
C GLN A 80 -8.03 8.64 4.79
N PHE A 81 -7.11 7.69 4.56
CA PHE A 81 -6.01 7.88 3.62
C PHE A 81 -6.52 8.13 2.19
N VAL A 82 -7.48 7.32 1.72
CA VAL A 82 -8.05 7.47 0.37
C VAL A 82 -8.78 8.81 0.21
N LYS A 83 -9.52 9.25 1.24
CA LYS A 83 -10.19 10.56 1.24
C LYS A 83 -9.19 11.71 1.25
N THR A 84 -8.11 11.59 2.02
CA THR A 84 -7.09 12.64 2.15
C THR A 84 -6.34 12.88 0.85
N TYR A 85 -6.04 11.81 0.09
CA TYR A 85 -5.31 11.86 -1.18
C TYR A 85 -6.22 11.57 -2.38
N GLU A 86 -7.48 11.98 -2.32
CA GLU A 86 -8.48 11.62 -3.33
C GLU A 86 -8.12 12.14 -4.73
N SER A 87 -7.54 13.34 -4.82
CA SER A 87 -7.12 13.97 -6.06
C SER A 87 -5.88 13.33 -6.69
N GLU A 88 -4.97 12.83 -5.86
CA GLU A 88 -3.66 12.32 -6.29
C GLU A 88 -3.67 10.82 -6.55
N LEU A 89 -4.47 10.07 -5.79
CA LEU A 89 -4.62 8.63 -6.02
C LEU A 89 -5.35 8.36 -7.33
N SER A 90 -4.75 7.50 -8.16
CA SER A 90 -5.41 7.01 -9.37
C SER A 90 -6.76 6.35 -9.04
N THR A 91 -7.72 6.48 -9.95
CA THR A 91 -9.03 5.79 -9.87
C THR A 91 -8.89 4.29 -9.62
N LEU A 92 -7.85 3.67 -10.20
CA LEU A 92 -7.54 2.26 -10.00
C LEU A 92 -7.12 1.95 -8.56
N SER A 93 -6.21 2.75 -8.00
CA SER A 93 -5.74 2.57 -6.62
C SER A 93 -6.89 2.74 -5.62
N LYS A 94 -7.74 3.77 -5.81
CA LYS A 94 -8.94 4.01 -4.97
C LYS A 94 -9.92 2.85 -5.04
N SER A 95 -10.24 2.39 -6.26
CA SER A 95 -11.22 1.31 -6.45
C SER A 95 -10.74 -0.02 -5.87
N GLU A 96 -9.45 -0.36 -6.01
CA GLU A 96 -8.88 -1.57 -5.40
C GLU A 96 -8.80 -1.47 -3.87
N ALA A 97 -8.33 -0.34 -3.32
CA ALA A 97 -8.20 -0.13 -1.88
C ALA A 97 -9.55 -0.32 -1.15
N LEU A 98 -10.62 0.22 -1.72
CA LEU A 98 -11.96 0.24 -1.11
C LEU A 98 -12.83 -0.97 -1.49
N LYS A 99 -12.34 -1.87 -2.34
CA LYS A 99 -13.14 -2.96 -2.96
C LYS A 99 -13.87 -3.84 -1.94
N VAL A 100 -13.20 -4.21 -0.86
CA VAL A 100 -13.78 -5.10 0.16
C VAL A 100 -14.79 -4.37 1.03
N LEU A 101 -14.53 -3.11 1.33
CA LEU A 101 -15.41 -2.29 2.16
C LEU A 101 -16.75 -2.05 1.43
N LYS A 102 -16.69 -1.73 0.13
CA LYS A 102 -17.88 -1.62 -0.74
C LYS A 102 -18.67 -2.93 -0.83
N ARG A 103 -17.97 -4.06 -1.05
CA ARG A 103 -18.63 -5.39 -1.10
C ARG A 103 -19.31 -5.79 0.21
N LYS A 104 -18.85 -5.25 1.34
CA LYS A 104 -19.42 -5.48 2.67
C LYS A 104 -20.44 -4.42 3.11
N GLY A 105 -20.77 -3.45 2.26
CA GLY A 105 -21.69 -2.35 2.58
C GLY A 105 -21.21 -1.43 3.69
N LYS A 106 -19.88 -1.36 3.92
CA LYS A 106 -19.30 -0.48 4.96
C LYS A 106 -19.11 0.97 4.50
N ILE A 107 -19.17 1.18 3.18
CA ILE A 107 -19.11 2.46 2.45
C ILE A 107 -19.85 2.29 1.12
#